data_AF-A0A946Y265-F1
#
_entry.id   AF-A0A946Y265-F1
#
_cell.length_a   1.000
_cell.length_b   1.000
_cell.length_c   1.000
_cell.angle_alpha   90.00
_cell.angle_beta   90.00
_cell.angle_gamma   90.00
#
_symmetry.space_group_name_H-M   'P 1'
#
loop_
_entity.id
_entity.type
_entity.pdbx_description
1 polymer ?
#
loop_
_entity_poly.entity_id
_entity_poly.type
_entity_poly.pdbx_seq_one_letter_code
_entity_poly.pdbx_strand_id
1 'polypeptide(L)'
;MTAIRDFVHHHYRHFNAAALIDAADGYVTHLNEGGAMFMTLAGAMSTAELGLSLAEMIRQDKVQAICCTGANLEEDVFNLVAHDHYVRVPHYRHLTADDEEALLARHLNRVTDTCIPEEEAIRRIEHV
;
A
#
# COMPACT_ATOMS: atom_id res chain seq x y z
N MET A 1 -15.58 0.26 -24.03
CA MET A 1 -15.26 -0.19 -22.65
C MET A 1 -14.89 1.04 -21.85
N THR A 2 -15.72 1.47 -20.91
CA THR A 2 -15.46 2.69 -20.13
C THR A 2 -15.17 2.41 -18.65
N ALA A 3 -15.55 1.25 -18.10
CA ALA A 3 -15.24 0.85 -16.73
C ALA A 3 -14.12 -0.21 -16.67
N ILE A 4 -13.22 -0.09 -15.68
CA ILE A 4 -12.14 -1.06 -15.41
C ILE A 4 -12.72 -2.47 -15.20
N ARG A 5 -13.87 -2.57 -14.51
CA ARG A 5 -14.58 -3.83 -14.32
C ARG A 5 -14.80 -4.55 -15.65
N ASP A 6 -15.47 -3.89 -16.60
CA ASP A 6 -15.83 -4.50 -17.88
C ASP A 6 -14.58 -4.91 -18.69
N PHE A 7 -13.50 -4.12 -18.59
CA PHE A 7 -12.20 -4.46 -19.18
C PHE A 7 -11.64 -5.76 -18.59
N VAL A 8 -11.58 -5.88 -17.26
CA VAL A 8 -11.03 -7.06 -16.58
C VAL A 8 -11.87 -8.31 -16.90
N HIS A 9 -13.20 -8.26 -16.83
CA HIS A 9 -14.04 -9.43 -17.18
C HIS A 9 -13.89 -9.88 -18.64
N HIS A 10 -13.62 -8.95 -19.55
CA HIS A 10 -13.44 -9.30 -20.95
C HIS A 10 -12.07 -9.92 -21.22
N HIS A 11 -11.01 -9.37 -20.63
CA HIS A 11 -9.63 -9.73 -20.99
C HIS A 11 -9.00 -10.79 -20.08
N TYR A 12 -9.34 -10.84 -18.79
CA TYR A 12 -8.58 -11.59 -17.77
C TYR A 12 -9.24 -12.94 -17.44
N ARG A 13 -9.55 -13.76 -18.45
CA ARG A 13 -10.44 -14.94 -18.28
C ARG A 13 -9.75 -16.24 -17.91
N HIS A 14 -8.41 -16.30 -17.93
CA HIS A 14 -7.66 -17.55 -17.79
C HIS A 14 -6.44 -17.39 -16.89
N PHE A 15 -5.95 -18.50 -16.33
CA PHE A 15 -4.78 -18.56 -15.45
C PHE A 15 -4.88 -17.59 -14.27
N ASN A 16 -3.75 -17.04 -13.82
CA ASN A 16 -3.70 -16.09 -12.71
C ASN A 16 -4.47 -14.79 -12.97
N ALA A 17 -4.77 -14.47 -14.23
CA ALA A 17 -5.56 -13.29 -14.55
C ALA A 17 -7.03 -13.45 -14.08
N ALA A 18 -7.59 -14.67 -14.19
CA ALA A 18 -8.94 -14.98 -13.72
C ALA A 18 -9.10 -14.84 -12.21
N ALA A 19 -8.04 -15.13 -11.45
CA ALA A 19 -8.07 -15.01 -9.99
C ALA A 19 -8.42 -13.59 -9.50
N LEU A 20 -8.11 -12.55 -10.28
CA LEU A 20 -8.53 -11.18 -9.97
C LEU A 20 -10.05 -11.01 -10.06
N ILE A 21 -10.68 -11.59 -11.07
CA ILE A 21 -12.14 -11.57 -11.24
C ILE A 21 -12.79 -12.34 -10.10
N ASP A 22 -12.33 -13.58 -9.87
CA ASP A 22 -12.90 -14.46 -8.84
C ASP A 22 -12.82 -13.81 -7.46
N ALA A 23 -11.70 -13.15 -7.14
CA ALA A 23 -11.54 -12.44 -5.88
C ALA A 23 -12.46 -11.21 -5.78
N ALA A 24 -12.58 -10.40 -6.84
CA ALA A 24 -13.41 -9.20 -6.85
C ALA A 24 -14.91 -9.53 -6.76
N ASP A 25 -15.39 -10.48 -7.58
CA ASP A 25 -16.78 -10.92 -7.59
C ASP A 25 -17.14 -11.66 -6.30
N GLY A 26 -16.22 -12.47 -5.77
CA GLY A 26 -16.38 -13.15 -4.48
C GLY A 26 -16.53 -12.14 -3.33
N TYR A 27 -15.72 -11.09 -3.29
CA TYR A 27 -15.85 -10.01 -2.31
C TYR A 27 -17.22 -9.34 -2.41
N VAL A 28 -17.65 -8.95 -3.61
CA VAL A 28 -18.95 -8.30 -3.84
C VAL A 28 -20.10 -9.21 -3.41
N THR A 29 -20.04 -10.50 -3.75
CA THR A 29 -21.06 -11.48 -3.37
C THR A 29 -21.14 -11.61 -1.85
N HIS A 30 -20.01 -11.79 -1.17
CA HIS A 30 -19.94 -11.90 0.29
C HIS A 30 -20.57 -10.69 0.99
N LEU A 31 -20.28 -9.48 0.52
CA LEU A 31 -20.91 -8.26 1.06
C LEU A 31 -22.42 -8.21 0.79
N ASN A 32 -22.86 -8.54 -0.43
CA ASN A 32 -24.29 -8.53 -0.79
C ASN A 32 -25.11 -9.55 0.02
N GLU A 33 -24.49 -10.64 0.45
CA GLU A 33 -25.08 -11.64 1.32
C GLU A 33 -25.07 -11.22 2.81
N GLY A 34 -24.61 -10.01 3.13
CA GLY A 34 -24.54 -9.48 4.49
C GLY A 34 -23.31 -9.96 5.27
N GLY A 35 -22.32 -10.52 4.59
CA GLY A 35 -21.06 -10.94 5.19
C GLY A 35 -20.18 -9.76 5.61
N ALA A 36 -19.44 -9.95 6.71
CA ALA A 36 -18.44 -8.99 7.18
C ALA A 36 -17.04 -9.35 6.64
N MET A 37 -16.27 -8.34 6.27
CA MET A 37 -14.92 -8.47 5.72
C MET A 37 -13.86 -8.15 6.76
N PHE A 38 -12.99 -9.14 6.96
CA PHE A 38 -11.77 -9.04 7.75
C PHE A 38 -10.56 -9.02 6.81
N MET A 39 -9.77 -7.96 6.84
CA MET A 39 -8.60 -7.79 5.98
C MET A 39 -7.29 -7.96 6.76
N THR A 40 -6.31 -8.62 6.14
CA THR A 40 -4.94 -8.69 6.68
C THR A 40 -3.98 -7.93 5.77
N LEU A 41 -3.07 -7.15 6.34
CA LEU A 41 -2.16 -6.27 5.60
C LEU A 41 -0.72 -6.45 6.02
N ALA A 42 0.18 -6.49 5.04
CA ALA A 42 1.61 -6.39 5.26
C ALA A 42 2.02 -4.92 5.45
N GLY A 43 3.11 -4.67 6.20
CA GLY A 43 3.57 -3.31 6.53
C GLY A 43 3.78 -2.41 5.31
N ALA A 44 4.51 -2.91 4.32
CA ALA A 44 4.83 -2.18 3.09
C ALA A 44 3.61 -1.75 2.25
N MET A 45 2.41 -2.25 2.55
CA MET A 45 1.18 -1.83 1.86
C MET A 45 0.80 -0.38 2.17
N SER A 46 1.26 0.18 3.29
CA SER A 46 1.11 1.60 3.61
C SER A 46 2.02 2.47 2.73
N THR A 47 3.30 2.10 2.57
CA THR A 47 4.22 2.74 1.62
C THR A 47 3.73 2.64 0.18
N ALA A 48 3.10 1.51 -0.18
CA ALA A 48 2.50 1.30 -1.49
C ALA A 48 1.17 2.06 -1.69
N GLU A 49 0.75 2.86 -0.71
CA GLU A 49 -0.41 3.74 -0.75
C GLU A 49 -1.75 3.02 -0.94
N LEU A 50 -1.83 1.74 -0.52
CA LEU A 50 -3.10 1.00 -0.53
C LEU A 50 -4.18 1.69 0.32
N GLY A 51 -3.74 2.48 1.32
CA GLY A 51 -4.58 3.32 2.16
C GLY A 51 -5.58 4.20 1.38
N LEU A 52 -5.23 4.67 0.17
CA LEU A 52 -6.14 5.50 -0.63
C LEU A 52 -7.44 4.78 -1.00
N SER A 53 -7.33 3.54 -1.48
CA SER A 53 -8.51 2.73 -1.82
C SER A 53 -9.13 2.08 -0.59
N LEU A 54 -8.30 1.64 0.35
CA LEU A 54 -8.76 0.99 1.58
C LEU A 54 -9.58 1.94 2.46
N ALA A 55 -9.14 3.19 2.62
CA ALA A 55 -9.87 4.19 3.40
C ALA A 55 -11.27 4.44 2.83
N GLU A 56 -11.42 4.46 1.50
CA GLU A 56 -12.74 4.57 0.87
C GLU A 56 -13.59 3.32 1.12
N MET A 57 -13.00 2.13 1.03
CA MET A 57 -13.71 0.88 1.33
C MET A 57 -14.21 0.83 2.79
N ILE A 58 -13.41 1.33 3.74
CA ILE A 58 -13.83 1.45 5.15
C ILE A 58 -15.00 2.45 5.29
N ARG A 59 -14.88 3.65 4.70
CA ARG A 59 -15.94 4.68 4.76
C ARG A 59 -17.27 4.22 4.16
N GLN A 60 -17.21 3.34 3.17
CA GLN A 60 -18.37 2.73 2.52
C GLN A 60 -18.88 1.46 3.21
N ASP A 61 -18.39 1.15 4.42
CA ASP A 61 -18.74 -0.05 5.20
C ASP A 61 -18.52 -1.37 4.43
N LYS A 62 -17.41 -1.45 3.68
CA LYS A 62 -17.02 -2.64 2.92
C LYS A 62 -15.90 -3.43 3.58
N VAL A 63 -15.32 -2.93 4.67
CA VAL A 63 -14.28 -3.56 5.50
C VAL A 63 -14.63 -3.31 6.96
N GLN A 64 -14.86 -4.38 7.72
CA GLN A 64 -15.32 -4.29 9.11
C GLN A 64 -14.20 -4.48 10.13
N ALA A 65 -13.12 -5.16 9.74
CA ALA A 65 -11.99 -5.41 10.61
C ALA A 65 -10.68 -5.50 9.83
N ILE A 66 -9.59 -5.03 10.44
CA ILE A 66 -8.24 -5.05 9.88
C ILE A 66 -7.28 -5.60 10.91
N CYS A 67 -6.44 -6.53 10.48
CA CYS A 67 -5.23 -6.94 11.18
C CYS A 67 -4.02 -6.53 10.34
N CYS A 68 -3.16 -5.72 10.93
CA CYS A 68 -2.02 -5.12 10.23
C CYS A 68 -0.81 -5.08 11.16
N THR A 69 0.35 -4.72 10.62
CA THR A 69 1.55 -4.51 11.43
C THR A 69 1.58 -3.07 11.95
N GLY A 70 2.42 -2.79 12.95
CA GLY A 70 2.62 -1.41 13.46
C GLY A 70 3.04 -0.43 12.36
N ALA A 71 3.83 -0.89 11.39
CA ALA A 71 4.28 -0.09 10.25
C ALA A 71 3.11 0.53 9.46
N ASN A 72 1.97 -0.16 9.32
CA ASN A 72 0.82 0.39 8.62
C ASN A 72 0.22 1.63 9.31
N LEU A 73 0.35 1.72 10.65
CA LEU A 73 -0.13 2.86 11.43
C LEU A 73 0.90 3.98 11.45
N GLU A 74 2.18 3.64 11.65
CA GLU A 74 3.27 4.63 11.73
C GLU A 74 3.53 5.29 10.37
N GLU A 75 3.63 4.51 9.29
CA GLU A 75 3.93 5.04 7.96
C GLU A 75 2.79 5.87 7.36
N ASP A 76 1.53 5.64 7.75
CA ASP A 76 0.41 6.49 7.33
C ASP A 76 0.56 7.90 7.92
N VAL A 77 1.04 8.00 9.17
CA VAL A 77 1.39 9.29 9.80
C VAL A 77 2.63 9.90 9.13
N PHE A 78 3.63 9.09 8.77
CA PHE A 78 4.82 9.57 8.06
C PHE A 78 4.45 10.15 6.70
N ASN A 79 3.56 9.48 5.96
CA ASN A 79 3.06 9.96 4.69
C ASN A 79 2.33 11.31 4.89
N LEU A 80 1.42 11.41 5.87
CA LEU A 80 0.72 12.66 6.17
C LEU A 80 1.67 13.86 6.42
N VAL A 81 2.80 13.63 7.08
CA VAL A 81 3.72 14.70 7.51
C VAL A 81 4.79 15.00 6.46
N ALA A 82 5.23 14.01 5.69
CA ALA A 82 6.45 14.08 4.90
C ALA A 82 6.31 13.60 3.44
N HIS A 83 5.10 13.33 2.95
CA HIS A 83 4.84 12.77 1.61
C HIS A 83 5.68 13.43 0.50
N ASP A 84 5.70 14.77 0.46
CA ASP A 84 6.39 15.54 -0.58
C ASP A 84 7.93 15.39 -0.55
N HIS A 85 8.47 14.80 0.52
CA HIS A 85 9.90 14.54 0.69
C HIS A 85 10.30 13.10 0.31
N TYR A 86 9.35 12.23 -0.02
CA TYR A 86 9.64 10.83 -0.34
C TYR A 86 10.48 10.73 -1.62
N VAL A 87 11.46 9.84 -1.61
CA VAL A 87 12.40 9.68 -2.72
C VAL A 87 12.22 8.32 -3.38
N ARG A 88 11.92 8.31 -4.67
CA ARG A 88 11.89 7.09 -5.47
C ARG A 88 13.31 6.63 -5.82
N VAL A 89 13.57 5.34 -5.71
CA VAL A 89 14.85 4.70 -6.04
C VAL A 89 14.65 3.79 -7.26
N PRO A 90 14.99 4.27 -8.48
CA PRO A 90 15.00 3.44 -9.67
C PRO A 90 15.94 2.25 -9.49
N HIS A 91 15.59 1.10 -10.07
CA HIS A 91 16.43 -0.11 -10.07
C HIS A 91 16.83 -0.64 -8.67
N TYR A 92 16.02 -0.37 -7.63
CA TYR A 92 16.28 -0.78 -6.24
C TYR A 92 16.66 -2.26 -6.02
N ARG A 93 16.34 -3.15 -6.96
CA ARG A 93 16.72 -4.58 -6.93
C ARG A 93 18.20 -4.84 -7.28
N HIS A 94 18.91 -3.83 -7.76
CA HIS A 94 20.28 -3.93 -8.27
C HIS A 94 21.24 -2.94 -7.60
N LEU A 95 20.87 -2.39 -6.45
CA LEU A 95 21.76 -1.51 -5.68
C LEU A 95 23.01 -2.27 -5.24
N THR A 96 24.14 -1.60 -5.35
CA THR A 96 25.41 -2.08 -4.77
C THR A 96 25.47 -1.75 -3.28
N ALA A 97 26.45 -2.32 -2.58
CA ALA A 97 26.67 -1.97 -1.17
C ALA A 97 26.97 -0.47 -0.99
N ASP A 98 27.72 0.12 -1.93
CA ASP A 98 28.06 1.55 -1.90
C ASP A 98 26.82 2.43 -2.13
N ASP A 99 25.87 1.98 -2.96
CA ASP A 99 24.60 2.70 -3.16
C ASP A 99 23.73 2.68 -1.90
N GLU A 100 23.66 1.55 -1.19
CA GLU A 100 22.93 1.44 0.09
C GLU A 100 23.59 2.33 1.16
N GLU A 101 24.93 2.37 1.22
CA GLU A 101 25.67 3.25 2.12
C GLU A 101 25.39 4.74 1.80
N ALA A 102 25.29 5.09 0.51
CA ALA A 102 24.95 6.45 0.10
C ALA A 102 23.53 6.85 0.51
N LEU A 103 22.57 5.91 0.54
CA LEU A 103 21.23 6.15 1.09
C LEU A 103 21.28 6.33 2.60
N LEU A 104 22.05 5.50 3.31
CA LEU A 104 22.25 5.59 4.76
C LEU A 104 22.88 6.94 5.16
N ALA A 105 23.93 7.37 4.47
CA ALA A 105 24.59 8.65 4.72
C ALA A 105 23.67 9.88 4.54
N ARG A 106 22.54 9.70 3.84
CA ARG A 106 21.50 10.72 3.63
C ARG A 106 20.28 10.53 4.54
N HIS A 107 20.32 9.57 5.47
CA HIS A 107 19.21 9.22 6.37
C HIS A 107 17.92 8.88 5.62
N LEU A 108 18.04 8.13 4.52
CA LEU A 108 16.91 7.69 3.70
C LEU A 108 16.53 6.24 4.06
N ASN A 109 15.50 6.08 4.89
CA ASN A 109 14.97 4.76 5.24
C ASN A 109 14.19 4.18 4.06
N ARG A 110 14.61 3.02 3.54
CA ARG A 110 14.07 2.46 2.29
C ARG A 110 13.08 1.31 2.52
N VAL A 111 11.92 1.41 1.88
CA VAL A 111 10.98 0.31 1.66
C VAL A 111 10.91 0.06 0.16
N THR A 112 11.46 -1.07 -0.28
CA THR A 112 11.59 -1.43 -1.70
C THR A 112 12.24 -0.33 -2.54
N ASP A 113 11.44 0.38 -3.33
CA ASP A 113 11.79 1.41 -4.32
C ASP A 113 11.46 2.82 -3.85
N THR A 114 11.09 2.99 -2.58
CA THR A 114 10.66 4.26 -2.00
C THR A 114 11.40 4.49 -0.69
N CYS A 115 11.98 5.68 -0.54
CA CYS A 115 12.67 6.11 0.67
C CYS A 115 11.86 7.16 1.42
N ILE A 116 11.82 7.00 2.73
CA ILE A 116 11.21 7.89 3.71
C ILE A 116 12.36 8.63 4.41
N PRO A 117 12.50 9.96 4.24
CA PRO A 117 13.56 10.72 4.91
C PRO A 117 13.33 10.78 6.42
N GLU A 118 14.33 10.36 7.20
CA GLU A 118 14.20 10.25 8.65
C GLU A 118 13.86 11.57 9.33
N GLU A 119 14.52 12.66 8.93
CA GLU A 119 14.35 14.00 9.52
C GLU A 119 12.97 14.59 9.25
N GLU A 120 12.45 14.40 8.04
CA GLU A 120 11.17 14.99 7.64
C GLU A 120 9.96 14.21 8.18
N ALA A 121 10.13 12.90 8.42
CA ALA A 121 9.07 12.03 8.94
C ALA A 121 9.24 11.69 10.41
N ILE A 122 10.20 10.80 10.73
CA ILE A 122 10.33 10.18 12.06
C ILE A 122 10.72 11.22 13.11
N ARG A 123 11.82 11.96 12.89
CA ARG A 123 12.28 12.98 13.85
C ARG A 123 11.29 14.11 14.01
N ARG A 124 10.64 14.50 12.91
CA ARG A 124 9.59 15.52 12.94
C ARG A 124 8.44 15.15 13.86
N ILE A 125 8.03 13.88 13.89
CA ILE A 125 6.93 13.40 14.75
C ILE A 125 7.39 13.19 16.20
N GLU A 126 8.62 12.71 16.42
CA GLU A 126 9.19 12.54 17.78
C GLU A 126 9.21 13.83 18.61
N HIS A 127 9.21 14.99 17.94
CA HIS A 127 9.25 16.31 18.56
C HIS A 127 7.87 16.98 18.73
N VAL A 128 6.78 16.25 18.49
CA VAL A 128 5.38 16.69 18.68
C VAL A 128 4.80 16.10 19.96
#